data_AF-A0A5B9R9N5-F1
#
_entry.id   AF-A0A5B9R9N5-F1
#
_cell.length_a   1.000
_cell.length_b   1.000
_cell.length_c   1.000
_cell.angle_alpha   90.00
_cell.angle_beta   90.00
_cell.angle_gamma   90.00
#
_symmetry.space_group_name_H-M   'P 1'
#
loop_
_entity.id
_entity.type
_entity.pdbx_description
1 polymer ?
#
loop_
_entity_poly.entity_id
_entity_poly.type
_entity_poly.pdbx_seq_one_letter_code
_entity_poly.pdbx_strand_id
1 'polypeptide(L)'
;MLILNSIFFIKAKNRIKPVKVYKNFLENKLNIKTENKHKIGIYYLINLSNGHDYVGKSKNLAVRLNSYLNVNKLIKNKNMLICKALLDFNSNNFAVFIIEYTDLENLNKRENFWISKLDPQYNIIKPGKKINKKINKNINKNIKKNRSFTYWFLFAIILCVITLVITK
;
A
#
# COMPACT_ATOMS: atom_id res chain seq x y z
N MET A 1 5.11 18.59 1.11
CA MET A 1 4.34 17.35 1.36
C MET A 1 3.10 17.23 0.47
N LEU A 2 2.27 18.26 0.33
CA LEU A 2 1.06 18.22 -0.52
C LEU A 2 1.33 18.05 -2.03
N ILE A 3 2.42 18.61 -2.56
CA ILE A 3 2.76 18.54 -4.00
C ILE A 3 3.08 17.10 -4.42
N LEU A 4 3.88 16.35 -3.65
CA LEU A 4 4.24 14.95 -3.94
C LEU A 4 3.02 14.03 -3.92
N ASN A 5 2.09 14.23 -2.97
CA ASN A 5 0.84 13.47 -2.90
C ASN A 5 0.03 13.63 -4.20
N SER A 6 0.00 14.84 -4.76
CA SER A 6 -0.70 15.12 -6.01
C SER A 6 -0.04 14.43 -7.22
N ILE A 7 1.29 14.37 -7.26
CA ILE A 7 2.05 13.75 -8.36
C ILE A 7 1.79 12.25 -8.43
N PHE A 8 1.91 11.53 -7.30
CA PHE A 8 1.69 10.09 -7.28
C PHE A 8 0.27 9.72 -7.71
N PHE A 9 -0.71 10.48 -7.21
CA PHE A 9 -2.11 10.31 -7.60
C PHE A 9 -2.33 10.51 -9.10
N ILE A 10 -1.87 11.63 -9.66
CA ILE A 10 -2.10 11.98 -11.08
C ILE A 10 -1.41 10.95 -11.99
N LYS A 11 -0.16 10.59 -11.68
CA LYS A 11 0.58 9.58 -12.45
C LYS A 11 -0.14 8.23 -12.46
N ALA A 12 -0.61 7.77 -11.31
CA ALA A 12 -1.35 6.52 -11.21
C ALA A 12 -2.68 6.58 -11.97
N LYS A 13 -3.45 7.67 -11.82
CA LYS A 13 -4.72 7.86 -12.52
C LYS A 13 -4.54 7.82 -14.04
N ASN A 14 -3.53 8.51 -14.58
CA ASN A 14 -3.27 8.55 -16.02
C ASN A 14 -2.81 7.20 -16.58
N ARG A 15 -1.98 6.45 -15.83
CA ARG A 15 -1.50 5.12 -16.22
C ARG A 15 -2.62 4.07 -16.23
N ILE A 16 -3.51 4.12 -15.24
CA ILE A 16 -4.52 3.08 -15.00
C ILE A 16 -5.82 3.37 -15.75
N LYS A 17 -6.22 4.65 -15.87
CA LYS A 17 -7.53 5.09 -16.37
C LYS A 17 -8.69 4.37 -15.64
N PRO A 18 -8.82 4.55 -14.31
CA PRO A 18 -9.74 3.79 -13.48
C PRO A 18 -11.22 4.15 -13.74
N VAL A 19 -12.10 3.17 -13.53
CA VAL A 19 -13.56 3.32 -13.62
C VAL A 19 -14.10 4.23 -12.52
N LYS A 20 -13.55 4.11 -11.30
CA LYS A 20 -13.89 4.99 -10.17
C LYS A 20 -12.65 5.38 -9.38
N VAL A 21 -12.72 6.57 -8.78
CA VAL A 21 -11.62 7.15 -8.01
C VAL A 21 -12.15 7.74 -6.70
N TYR A 22 -11.53 7.33 -5.60
CA TYR A 22 -11.73 7.88 -4.28
C TYR A 22 -10.40 8.47 -3.80
N LYS A 23 -10.33 9.80 -3.70
CA LYS A 23 -9.08 10.53 -3.43
C LYS A 23 -8.54 10.26 -2.03
N ASN A 24 -9.44 10.12 -1.06
CA ASN A 24 -9.11 9.81 0.33
C ASN A 24 -9.92 8.59 0.77
N PHE A 25 -9.22 7.51 1.14
CA PHE A 25 -9.86 6.24 1.44
C PHE A 25 -10.80 6.32 2.66
N LEU A 26 -10.40 7.02 3.73
CA LEU A 26 -11.22 7.10 4.93
C LEU A 26 -12.43 8.01 4.74
N GLU A 27 -12.22 9.21 4.17
CA GLU A 27 -13.31 10.18 3.93
C GLU A 27 -14.37 9.61 2.99
N ASN A 28 -13.96 8.83 1.98
CA ASN A 28 -14.87 8.23 1.02
C ASN A 28 -15.47 6.89 1.47
N LYS A 29 -15.30 6.47 2.73
CA LYS A 29 -15.78 5.17 3.26
C LYS A 29 -17.24 4.87 2.91
N LEU A 30 -18.14 5.83 3.11
CA LEU A 30 -19.57 5.66 2.85
C LEU A 30 -19.85 5.47 1.35
N ASN A 31 -19.28 6.32 0.50
CA ASN A 31 -19.42 6.25 -0.95
C ASN A 31 -18.84 4.94 -1.49
N ILE A 32 -17.68 4.50 -0.99
CA ILE A 32 -17.08 3.21 -1.36
C ILE A 32 -18.03 2.07 -1.02
N LYS A 33 -18.68 2.11 0.16
CA LYS A 33 -19.61 1.07 0.61
C LYS A 33 -20.86 1.03 -0.27
N THR A 34 -21.49 2.18 -0.54
CA THR A 34 -22.75 2.25 -1.28
C THR A 34 -22.54 1.96 -2.75
N GLU A 35 -21.56 2.59 -3.39
CA GLU A 35 -21.34 2.51 -4.84
C GLU A 35 -20.76 1.17 -5.31
N ASN A 36 -20.13 0.41 -4.41
CA ASN A 36 -19.51 -0.88 -4.74
C ASN A 36 -20.19 -2.07 -4.04
N LYS A 37 -21.39 -1.86 -3.51
CA LYS A 37 -22.20 -2.94 -2.93
C LYS A 37 -22.50 -3.98 -4.01
N HIS A 38 -22.25 -5.25 -3.70
CA HIS A 38 -22.42 -6.39 -4.63
C HIS A 38 -21.61 -6.34 -5.93
N LYS A 39 -20.65 -5.43 -6.07
CA LYS A 39 -19.80 -5.36 -7.25
C LYS A 39 -18.59 -6.28 -7.11
N ILE A 40 -18.34 -7.04 -8.17
CA ILE A 40 -17.17 -7.89 -8.35
C ILE A 40 -16.15 -7.11 -9.18
N GLY A 41 -14.88 -7.12 -8.79
CA GLY A 41 -13.88 -6.34 -9.54
C GLY A 41 -12.49 -6.31 -8.94
N ILE A 42 -11.65 -5.54 -9.63
CA ILE A 42 -10.25 -5.26 -9.31
C ILE A 42 -10.13 -3.83 -8.80
N TYR A 43 -9.48 -3.68 -7.65
CA TYR A 43 -9.18 -2.39 -7.04
C TYR A 43 -7.68 -2.19 -6.91
N TYR A 44 -7.31 -0.92 -6.78
CA TYR A 44 -5.94 -0.46 -6.61
C TYR A 44 -5.88 0.54 -5.47
N LEU A 45 -4.97 0.31 -4.52
CA LEU A 45 -4.65 1.26 -3.48
C LEU A 45 -3.28 1.87 -3.76
N ILE A 46 -3.16 3.17 -3.60
CA ILE A 46 -1.87 3.88 -3.65
C ILE A 46 -1.69 4.69 -2.39
N ASN A 47 -0.53 4.51 -1.75
CA ASN A 47 -0.06 5.33 -0.67
C ASN A 47 0.49 6.64 -1.26
N LEU A 48 -0.17 7.74 -0.97
CA LEU A 48 0.17 9.06 -1.49
C LEU A 48 1.45 9.63 -0.87
N SER A 49 1.89 9.11 0.29
CA SER A 49 3.10 9.58 0.95
C SER A 49 4.40 9.06 0.32
N ASN A 50 4.36 7.89 -0.33
CA ASN A 50 5.55 7.25 -0.92
C ASN A 50 5.33 6.71 -2.35
N GLY A 51 4.12 6.76 -2.89
CA GLY A 51 3.77 6.28 -4.21
C GLY A 51 3.71 4.76 -4.35
N HIS A 52 3.87 4.00 -3.25
CA HIS A 52 3.74 2.55 -3.28
C HIS A 52 2.30 2.11 -3.39
N ASP A 53 2.07 0.98 -4.05
CA ASP A 53 0.74 0.56 -4.46
C ASP A 53 0.45 -0.93 -4.22
N TYR A 54 -0.83 -1.26 -4.34
CA TYR A 54 -1.38 -2.59 -4.17
C TYR A 54 -2.52 -2.82 -5.16
N VAL A 55 -2.55 -3.99 -5.79
CA VAL A 55 -3.68 -4.47 -6.58
C VAL A 55 -4.34 -5.63 -5.86
N GLY A 56 -5.66 -5.62 -5.78
CA GLY A 56 -6.42 -6.76 -5.27
C GLY A 56 -7.75 -6.95 -5.97
N LYS A 57 -8.34 -8.13 -5.76
CA LYS A 57 -9.69 -8.47 -6.23
C LYS A 57 -10.69 -8.66 -5.11
N SER A 58 -11.97 -8.62 -5.44
CA SER A 58 -13.03 -9.10 -4.55
C SER A 58 -14.28 -9.52 -5.31
N LYS A 59 -14.98 -10.52 -4.78
CA LYS A 59 -16.37 -10.85 -5.16
C LYS A 59 -17.39 -9.82 -4.60
N ASN A 60 -16.97 -9.04 -3.61
CA ASN A 60 -17.74 -7.93 -3.06
C ASN A 60 -16.79 -6.81 -2.65
N LEU A 61 -16.65 -5.83 -3.54
CA LEU A 61 -15.71 -4.72 -3.37
C LEU A 61 -16.02 -3.90 -2.11
N ALA A 62 -17.29 -3.61 -1.84
CA ALA A 62 -17.69 -2.87 -0.63
C ALA A 62 -17.23 -3.57 0.65
N VAL A 63 -17.42 -4.88 0.78
CA VAL A 63 -17.01 -5.64 1.98
C VAL A 63 -15.49 -5.66 2.11
N ARG A 64 -14.78 -5.91 1.01
CA ARG A 64 -13.31 -6.00 1.01
C ARG A 64 -12.68 -4.66 1.34
N LEU A 65 -13.09 -3.57 0.71
CA LEU A 65 -12.53 -2.24 0.95
C LEU A 65 -12.83 -1.76 2.37
N ASN A 66 -14.06 -1.96 2.88
CA ASN A 66 -14.35 -1.63 4.27
C ASN A 66 -13.55 -2.46 5.28
N SER A 67 -13.11 -3.67 4.92
CA SER A 67 -12.26 -4.48 5.81
C SER A 67 -10.91 -3.83 6.09
N TYR A 68 -10.39 -3.04 5.14
CA TYR A 68 -9.14 -2.30 5.30
C TYR A 68 -9.28 -1.06 6.19
N LEU A 69 -10.50 -0.59 6.46
CA LEU A 69 -10.78 0.52 7.37
C LEU A 69 -11.09 0.04 8.80
N ASN A 70 -10.98 -1.26 9.06
CA ASN A 70 -11.17 -1.85 10.38
C ASN A 70 -9.83 -2.31 10.94
N VAL A 71 -9.35 -1.63 11.98
CA VAL A 71 -8.04 -1.89 12.60
C VAL A 71 -7.88 -3.33 13.08
N ASN A 72 -8.90 -3.92 13.68
CA ASN A 72 -8.83 -5.32 14.15
C ASN A 72 -8.64 -6.29 12.98
N LYS A 73 -9.29 -6.04 11.84
CA LYS A 73 -9.08 -6.83 10.61
C LYS A 73 -7.69 -6.62 10.03
N LEU A 74 -7.15 -5.40 10.08
CA LEU A 74 -5.77 -5.14 9.64
C LEU A 74 -4.76 -5.90 10.49
N ILE A 75 -4.88 -5.84 11.82
CA ILE A 75 -3.99 -6.54 12.76
C ILE A 75 -4.04 -8.05 12.53
N LYS A 76 -5.25 -8.61 12.35
CA LYS A 76 -5.42 -10.04 12.04
C LYS A 76 -4.74 -10.46 10.73
N ASN A 77 -4.68 -9.55 9.75
CA ASN A 77 -4.09 -9.80 8.43
C ASN A 77 -2.74 -9.08 8.24
N LYS A 78 -1.97 -8.86 9.31
CA LYS A 78 -0.69 -8.13 9.29
C LYS A 78 0.40 -8.78 8.42
N ASN A 79 0.21 -10.04 8.02
CA ASN A 79 1.08 -10.74 7.07
C ASN A 79 0.98 -10.17 5.65
N MET A 80 -0.11 -9.49 5.31
CA MET A 80 -0.25 -8.77 4.05
C MET A 80 0.46 -7.40 4.15
N LEU A 81 1.35 -7.10 3.19
CA LEU A 81 2.08 -5.83 3.18
C LEU A 81 1.15 -4.62 3.12
N ILE A 82 0.05 -4.68 2.38
CA ILE A 82 -0.96 -3.61 2.34
C ILE A 82 -1.61 -3.37 3.72
N CYS A 83 -1.90 -4.42 4.49
CA CYS A 83 -2.47 -4.26 5.83
C CYS A 83 -1.47 -3.59 6.77
N LYS A 84 -0.20 -4.00 6.69
CA LYS A 84 0.87 -3.35 7.45
C LYS A 84 1.03 -1.87 7.03
N ALA A 85 1.04 -1.58 5.73
CA ALA A 85 1.15 -0.22 5.23
C ALA A 85 -0.01 0.68 5.68
N LEU A 86 -1.24 0.15 5.72
CA LEU A 86 -2.41 0.88 6.23
C LEU A 86 -2.31 1.18 7.73
N LEU A 87 -1.71 0.28 8.52
CA LEU A 87 -1.42 0.53 9.93
C LEU A 87 -0.29 1.57 10.10
N ASP A 88 0.78 1.47 9.32
CA ASP A 88 1.97 2.32 9.44
C ASP A 88 1.71 3.77 8.95
N PHE A 89 0.89 3.95 7.90
CA PHE A 89 0.70 5.25 7.23
C PHE A 89 -0.69 5.87 7.41
N ASN A 90 -1.63 5.19 8.08
CA ASN A 90 -3.05 5.57 8.16
C ASN A 90 -3.76 5.55 6.80
N SER A 91 -5.01 5.08 6.76
CA SER A 91 -5.87 5.06 5.57
C SER A 91 -6.07 6.43 4.91
N ASN A 92 -5.92 7.55 5.62
CA ASN A 92 -6.04 8.90 5.04
C ASN A 92 -5.00 9.19 3.95
N ASN A 93 -3.84 8.53 4.04
CA ASN A 93 -2.77 8.69 3.05
C ASN A 93 -2.95 7.76 1.85
N PHE A 94 -4.11 7.12 1.69
CA PHE A 94 -4.38 6.23 0.56
C PHE A 94 -5.49 6.77 -0.33
N ALA A 95 -5.29 6.66 -1.63
CA ALA A 95 -6.37 6.74 -2.61
C ALA A 95 -6.78 5.33 -3.06
N VAL A 96 -8.05 5.16 -3.40
CA VAL A 96 -8.61 3.90 -3.91
C VAL A 96 -9.14 4.10 -5.31
N PHE A 97 -8.67 3.29 -6.24
CA PHE A 97 -9.18 3.24 -7.60
C PHE A 97 -9.90 1.91 -7.81
N ILE A 98 -11.07 1.95 -8.43
CA ILE A 98 -11.65 0.76 -9.03
C ILE A 98 -11.14 0.70 -10.45
N ILE A 99 -10.30 -0.29 -10.74
CA ILE A 99 -9.66 -0.41 -12.05
C ILE A 99 -10.62 -1.03 -13.05
N GLU A 100 -11.34 -2.07 -12.62
CA GLU A 100 -12.16 -2.89 -13.50
C GLU A 100 -13.27 -3.58 -12.71
N TYR A 101 -14.51 -3.51 -13.21
CA TYR A 101 -15.57 -4.43 -12.78
C TYR A 101 -15.55 -5.65 -13.70
N THR A 102 -15.72 -6.83 -13.14
CA THR A 102 -15.61 -8.10 -13.90
C THR A 102 -16.55 -9.14 -13.30
N ASP A 103 -16.72 -10.25 -14.00
CA ASP A 103 -17.47 -11.41 -13.52
C ASP A 103 -16.59 -12.30 -12.62
N LEU A 104 -17.22 -13.30 -11.99
CA LEU A 104 -16.53 -14.19 -11.07
C LEU A 104 -15.50 -15.09 -11.78
N GLU A 105 -15.79 -15.50 -13.01
CA GLU A 105 -14.99 -16.45 -13.79
C GLU A 105 -13.65 -15.83 -14.19
N ASN A 106 -13.67 -14.56 -14.59
CA ASN A 106 -12.51 -13.81 -15.04
C ASN A 106 -11.74 -13.17 -13.88
N LEU A 107 -12.33 -13.05 -12.68
CA LEU A 107 -11.77 -12.29 -11.56
C LEU A 107 -10.29 -12.61 -11.25
N ASN A 108 -9.91 -13.89 -11.26
CA ASN A 108 -8.53 -14.32 -11.02
C ASN A 108 -7.59 -13.93 -12.17
N LYS A 109 -8.03 -14.13 -13.41
CA LYS A 109 -7.28 -13.79 -14.62
C LYS A 109 -7.02 -12.28 -14.69
N ARG A 110 -8.04 -11.48 -14.36
CA ARG A 110 -7.94 -10.01 -14.37
C ARG A 110 -7.03 -9.48 -13.26
N GLU A 111 -7.10 -10.04 -12.04
CA GLU A 111 -6.17 -9.67 -10.97
C GLU A 111 -4.72 -9.94 -11.38
N ASN A 112 -4.45 -11.14 -11.92
CA ASN A 112 -3.11 -11.51 -12.34
C ASN A 112 -2.60 -10.59 -13.46
N PHE A 113 -3.44 -10.27 -14.44
CA PHE A 113 -3.12 -9.30 -15.49
C PHE A 113 -2.69 -7.94 -14.92
N TRP A 114 -3.49 -7.38 -14.00
CA TRP A 114 -3.18 -6.07 -13.42
C TRP A 114 -1.95 -6.08 -12.52
N ILE A 115 -1.72 -7.14 -11.73
CA ILE A 115 -0.50 -7.28 -10.94
C ILE A 115 0.72 -7.35 -11.86
N SER A 116 0.69 -8.16 -12.92
CA SER A 116 1.81 -8.28 -13.86
C SER A 116 2.06 -6.99 -14.63
N LYS A 117 1.00 -6.27 -15.03
CA LYS A 117 1.09 -4.99 -15.75
C LYS A 117 1.60 -3.84 -14.88
N LEU A 118 1.19 -3.79 -13.62
CA LEU A 118 1.50 -2.66 -12.74
C LEU A 118 2.76 -2.86 -11.90
N ASP A 119 3.08 -4.13 -11.60
CA ASP A 119 4.18 -4.56 -10.73
C ASP A 119 4.15 -3.99 -9.29
N PRO A 120 3.01 -4.00 -8.60
CA PRO A 120 2.82 -3.20 -7.39
C PRO A 120 3.73 -3.60 -6.21
N GLN A 121 4.15 -2.64 -5.38
CA GLN A 121 5.13 -2.91 -4.31
C GLN A 121 4.56 -3.74 -3.16
N TYR A 122 3.27 -3.60 -2.83
CA TYR A 122 2.65 -4.30 -1.71
C TYR A 122 2.10 -5.70 -2.09
N ASN A 123 2.17 -6.10 -3.36
CA ASN A 123 1.87 -7.48 -3.76
C ASN A 123 3.13 -8.35 -3.68
N ILE A 124 3.16 -9.27 -2.71
CA ILE A 124 4.28 -10.21 -2.52
C ILE A 124 4.35 -11.22 -3.67
N ILE A 125 3.19 -11.75 -4.07
CA ILE A 125 3.08 -12.75 -5.13
C ILE A 125 2.79 -12.01 -6.44
N LYS A 126 3.65 -12.21 -7.43
CA LYS A 126 3.57 -11.58 -8.74
C LYS A 126 3.55 -12.67 -9.81
N PRO A 127 2.46 -12.80 -10.60
CA PRO A 127 2.37 -13.83 -11.62
C PRO A 127 3.50 -13.69 -12.64
N GLY A 128 4.12 -14.81 -13.00
CA GLY A 128 5.23 -14.86 -13.96
C GLY A 128 6.60 -14.41 -13.43
N LYS A 129 6.71 -13.87 -12.22
CA LYS A 129 8.01 -13.55 -11.60
C LYS A 129 8.44 -14.66 -10.65
N LYS A 130 9.57 -15.32 -10.94
CA LYS A 130 10.23 -16.23 -9.99
C LYS A 130 10.72 -15.42 -8.79
N ILE A 131 10.11 -15.61 -7.63
CA ILE A 131 10.56 -14.99 -6.39
C ILE A 131 11.86 -15.68 -5.96
N ASN A 132 13.00 -15.02 -6.12
CA ASN A 132 14.26 -15.54 -5.58
C ASN A 132 14.30 -15.32 -4.05
N LYS A 133 13.71 -16.27 -3.30
CA LYS A 133 13.51 -16.19 -1.84
C LYS A 133 14.81 -15.95 -1.05
N LYS A 134 15.96 -16.36 -1.57
CA LYS A 134 17.28 -16.17 -0.94
C LYS A 134 17.72 -14.71 -0.97
N ILE A 135 17.55 -14.05 -2.11
CA ILE A 135 17.87 -12.62 -2.30
C ILE A 135 17.00 -11.75 -1.38
N ASN A 136 15.68 -12.00 -1.33
CA ASN A 136 14.79 -11.21 -0.47
C ASN A 136 15.07 -11.38 1.03
N LYS A 137 15.47 -12.56 1.49
CA LYS A 137 15.92 -12.76 2.88
C LYS A 137 17.19 -11.95 3.18
N ASN A 138 18.15 -11.92 2.26
CA ASN A 138 19.40 -11.18 2.43
C ASN A 138 19.17 -9.66 2.40
N ILE A 139 18.36 -9.16 1.46
CA ILE A 139 17.97 -7.75 1.39
C ILE A 139 17.26 -7.31 2.67
N ASN A 140 16.29 -8.09 3.15
CA ASN A 140 15.57 -7.76 4.39
C ASN A 140 16.49 -7.76 5.63
N LYS A 141 17.48 -8.67 5.70
CA LYS A 141 18.52 -8.65 6.74
C LYS A 141 19.37 -7.38 6.65
N ASN A 142 19.81 -7.00 5.45
CA ASN A 142 20.62 -5.80 5.24
C ASN A 142 19.85 -4.52 5.56
N ILE A 143 18.56 -4.41 5.17
CA ILE A 143 17.72 -3.26 5.50
C ILE A 143 17.51 -3.14 7.01
N LYS A 144 17.28 -4.25 7.72
CA LYS A 144 17.18 -4.24 9.20
C LYS A 144 18.49 -3.81 9.84
N LYS A 145 19.63 -4.30 9.34
CA LYS A 145 20.98 -3.93 9.81
C LYS A 145 21.25 -2.44 9.60
N ASN A 146 20.95 -1.90 8.41
CA ASN A 146 21.11 -0.47 8.11
C ASN A 146 20.20 0.40 8.96
N ARG A 147 18.93 0.01 9.19
CA ARG A 147 18.04 0.76 10.09
C ARG A 147 18.60 0.84 11.51
N SER A 148 19.08 -0.28 12.06
CA SER A 148 19.75 -0.29 13.37
C SER A 148 20.95 0.67 13.42
N PHE A 149 21.79 0.63 12.38
CA PHE A 149 22.95 1.51 12.27
C PHE A 149 22.57 2.99 12.21
N THR A 150 21.54 3.37 11.44
CA THR A 150 21.09 4.76 11.37
C THR A 150 20.58 5.28 12.72
N TYR A 151 19.87 4.47 13.50
CA TYR A 151 19.42 4.88 14.84
C TYR A 151 20.60 5.06 15.80
N TRP A 152 21.59 4.17 15.75
CA TRP A 152 22.80 4.28 16.56
C TRP A 152 23.62 5.53 16.20
N PHE A 153 23.71 5.84 14.91
CA PHE A 153 24.41 7.03 14.41
C PHE A 153 23.71 8.33 14.85
N LEU A 154 22.39 8.41 14.72
CA LEU A 154 21.59 9.53 15.23
C LEU A 154 21.72 9.69 16.75
N PHE A 155 21.71 8.59 17.50
CA PHE A 155 21.91 8.61 18.95
C PHE A 155 23.30 9.10 19.35
N ALA A 156 24.35 8.66 18.65
CA ALA A 156 25.72 9.09 18.88
C ALA A 156 25.91 10.60 18.61
N ILE A 157 25.29 11.13 17.55
CA ILE A 157 25.30 12.57 17.27
C ILE A 157 24.63 13.35 18.40
N ILE A 158 23.44 12.90 18.85
CA ILE A 158 22.71 13.54 19.94
C ILE A 158 23.53 13.54 21.23
N LEU A 159 24.16 12.41 21.59
CA LEU A 159 24.98 12.30 22.80
C LEU A 159 26.21 13.22 22.73
N CYS A 160 26.88 13.29 21.58
CA CYS A 160 28.03 14.17 21.36
C CYS A 160 27.66 15.66 21.50
N VAL A 161 26.51 16.07 20.95
CA VAL A 161 26.00 17.44 21.09
C VAL A 161 25.68 17.75 22.56
N ILE A 162 25.07 16.82 23.30
CA ILE A 162 24.77 17.01 24.73
C ILE A 162 26.06 17.16 25.54
N THR A 163 27.07 16.32 25.30
CA THR A 163 28.35 16.41 26.04
C THR A 163 29.09 17.72 25.75
N LEU A 164 29.04 18.24 24.52
CA LEU A 164 29.64 19.53 24.15
C LEU A 164 28.92 20.74 24.78
N VAL A 165 27.64 20.60 25.11
CA VAL A 165 26.86 21.64 25.80
C VAL A 165 27.14 21.62 27.31
N ILE A 166 27.42 20.45 27.90
CA ILE A 166 27.68 20.31 29.36
C ILE A 166 29.12 20.70 29.73
N THR A 167 30.07 20.62 28.79
CA THR A 167 31.49 20.98 29.03
C THR A 167 31.84 22.44 28.71
N LYS A 168 30.84 23.30 28.50
CA LYS A 168 30.95 24.77 28.45
C LYS A 168 30.28 25.38 29.67
#